data_AF-A0A9P7WT21-F1
#
_entry.id   AF-A0A9P7WT21-F1
#
_cell.length_a   1.000
_cell.length_b   1.000
_cell.length_c   1.000
_cell.angle_alpha   90.00
_cell.angle_beta   90.00
_cell.angle_gamma   90.00
#
_symmetry.space_group_name_H-M   'P 1'
#
loop_
_entity.id
_entity.type
_entity.pdbx_description
1 polymer ?
#
loop_
_entity_poly.entity_id
_entity_poly.type
_entity_poly.pdbx_seq_one_letter_code
_entity_poly.pdbx_strand_id
1 'polypeptide(L)' 'MSQPPSPVHAHDLGAQIEKITYDGSNGSDVTLFLQNVKRIAFIQGRQHDDQWLIDCAEISLVGEALRWFHELDDET' A
#
# COMPACT_ATOMS: atom_id res chain seq x y z
N MET A 1 -11.68 32.09 -23.47
CA MET A 1 -10.66 31.03 -23.60
C MET A 1 -10.66 30.28 -22.28
N SER A 2 -11.28 29.10 -22.23
CA SER A 2 -11.33 28.29 -21.01
C SER A 2 -10.02 27.53 -20.87
N GLN A 3 -9.26 27.84 -19.84
CA GLN A 3 -8.04 27.13 -19.48
C GLN A 3 -8.42 25.66 -19.13
N PRO A 4 -7.68 24.64 -19.59
CA PRO A 4 -7.90 23.28 -19.13
C PRO A 4 -7.61 23.18 -17.62
N PRO A 5 -8.34 22.36 -16.85
CA PRO A 5 -8.08 22.21 -15.43
C PRO A 5 -6.65 21.70 -15.21
N SER A 6 -5.90 22.39 -14.37
CA SER A 6 -4.53 22.04 -13.98
C SER A 6 -4.48 20.64 -13.32
N PRO A 7 -3.40 19.86 -13.51
CA PRO A 7 -3.24 18.52 -12.94
C PRO A 7 -2.88 18.60 -11.45
N VAL A 8 -3.82 19.03 -10.61
CA VAL A 8 -3.57 19.27 -9.17
C VAL A 8 -3.91 18.05 -8.29
N HIS A 9 -4.31 16.91 -8.87
CA HIS A 9 -4.71 15.74 -8.06
C HIS A 9 -3.84 14.49 -8.20
N ALA A 10 -2.83 14.48 -9.07
CA ALA A 10 -1.93 13.33 -9.20
C ALA A 10 -0.80 13.33 -8.15
N HIS A 11 -0.42 14.50 -7.62
CA HIS A 11 0.74 14.64 -6.73
C HIS A 11 0.42 14.52 -5.23
N ASP A 12 -0.85 14.45 -4.83
CA ASP A 12 -1.24 14.40 -3.41
C ASP A 12 -1.48 12.97 -2.90
N LEU A 13 -1.59 11.99 -3.79
CA LEU A 13 -1.71 10.57 -3.44
C LEU A 13 -0.39 9.98 -2.92
N GLY A 14 0.74 10.54 -3.34
CA GLY A 14 2.08 10.15 -2.85
C GLY A 14 2.37 10.63 -1.42
N ALA A 15 1.60 11.60 -0.91
CA ALA A 15 1.85 12.22 0.40
C ALA A 15 0.98 11.64 1.53
N GLN A 16 -0.09 10.89 1.22
CA GLN A 16 -1.04 10.38 2.22
C GLN A 16 -0.92 8.88 2.53
N ILE A 17 0.03 8.19 1.89
CA ILE A 17 0.58 6.98 2.50
C ILE A 17 1.52 7.49 3.61
N GLU A 18 0.94 7.94 4.73
CA GLU A 18 1.69 7.93 5.99
C GLU A 18 2.37 6.56 6.05
N LYS A 19 3.68 6.58 6.28
CA LYS A 19 4.60 5.46 6.11
C LYS A 19 4.15 4.22 6.92
N ILE A 20 3.19 3.46 6.39
CA ILE A 20 2.77 2.20 6.96
C ILE A 20 3.93 1.25 6.68
N THR A 21 4.51 0.74 7.75
CA THR A 21 5.59 -0.24 7.68
C THR A 21 5.20 -1.43 8.54
N TYR A 22 5.39 -2.63 8.00
CA TYR A 22 5.13 -3.88 8.70
C TYR A 22 6.36 -4.76 8.58
N ASP A 23 6.97 -5.07 9.72
CA ASP A 23 8.20 -5.86 9.81
C ASP A 23 7.94 -7.32 10.17
N GLY A 24 6.70 -7.67 10.49
CA GLY A 24 6.31 -9.02 10.92
C GLY A 24 6.84 -9.40 12.31
N SER A 25 7.39 -8.47 13.08
CA SER A 25 7.99 -8.77 14.39
C SER A 25 6.97 -8.72 15.55
N ASN A 26 7.37 -9.29 16.69
CA ASN A 26 6.50 -9.61 17.81
C ASN A 26 5.90 -8.35 18.47
N GLY A 27 4.68 -7.99 18.06
CA GLY A 27 3.94 -6.81 18.53
C GLY A 27 3.33 -5.97 17.41
N SER A 28 3.76 -6.17 16.16
CA SER A 28 3.16 -5.54 14.98
C SER A 28 1.79 -6.15 14.70
N ASP A 29 0.71 -5.39 14.93
CA ASP A 29 -0.66 -5.85 14.69
C ASP A 29 -0.94 -5.94 13.18
N VAL A 30 -0.86 -7.17 12.66
CA VAL A 30 -1.17 -7.50 11.26
C VAL A 30 -2.57 -7.02 10.86
N THR A 31 -3.52 -6.98 11.80
CA THR A 31 -4.88 -6.51 11.53
C THR A 31 -4.90 -5.01 11.28
N LEU A 32 -4.15 -4.24 12.07
CA LEU A 32 -4.01 -2.80 11.89
C LEU A 32 -3.33 -2.48 10.56
N PHE A 33 -2.28 -3.22 10.21
CA PHE A 33 -1.60 -3.13 8.91
C PHE A 33 -2.59 -3.32 7.76
N LEU A 34 -3.31 -4.45 7.74
CA LEU A 34 -4.27 -4.77 6.69
C LEU A 34 -5.44 -3.78 6.63
N GLN A 35 -5.92 -3.29 7.77
CA GLN A 35 -6.96 -2.25 7.81
C GLN A 35 -6.48 -0.95 7.18
N ASN A 36 -5.21 -0.58 7.39
CA ASN A 36 -4.64 0.62 6.79
C ASN A 36 -4.50 0.47 5.26
N VAL A 37 -3.98 -0.66 4.77
CA VAL A 37 -3.92 -0.95 3.32
C VAL A 37 -5.31 -0.86 2.69
N LYS A 38 -6.31 -1.52 3.29
CA LYS A 38 -7.71 -1.47 2.82
C LYS A 38 -8.32 -0.07 2.85
N ARG A 39 -7.99 0.74 3.85
CA ARG A 39 -8.45 2.13 3.94
C ARG A 39 -7.89 2.97 2.80
N ILE A 40 -6.61 2.82 2.50
CA ILE A 40 -5.99 3.53 1.37
C ILE A 40 -6.64 3.07 0.06
N ALA A 41 -6.82 1.77 -0.15
CA ALA A 41 -7.48 1.24 -1.32
C ALA A 41 -8.89 1.83 -1.50
N PHE A 42 -9.67 1.91 -0.43
CA PHE A 42 -11.01 2.49 -0.45
C PHE A 42 -10.99 3.99 -0.80
N ILE A 43 -10.09 4.78 -0.22
CA ILE A 43 -9.95 6.22 -0.51
C ILE A 43 -9.59 6.44 -1.99
N GLN A 44 -8.79 5.54 -2.56
CA GLN A 44 -8.38 5.61 -3.97
C GLN A 44 -9.37 4.97 -4.95
N GLY A 45 -10.47 4.37 -4.47
CA GLY A 45 -11.43 3.65 -5.30
C GLY A 45 -10.88 2.33 -5.89
N ARG A 46 -9.83 1.77 -5.27
CA ARG A 46 -9.08 0.57 -5.69
C ARG A 46 -9.37 -0.64 -4.78
N GLN A 47 -10.43 -0.61 -3.97
CA GLN A 47 -10.72 -1.66 -2.97
C GLN A 47 -10.99 -3.07 -3.54
N HIS A 48 -11.21 -3.19 -4.86
CA HIS A 48 -11.39 -4.45 -5.58
C HIS A 48 -10.27 -4.73 -6.58
N ASP A 49 -9.19 -3.94 -6.55
CA ASP A 49 -8.02 -4.12 -7.40
C ASP A 49 -7.00 -4.94 -6.60
N ASP A 50 -7.07 -6.26 -6.75
CA ASP A 50 -6.24 -7.21 -6.00
C ASP A 50 -4.74 -6.97 -6.24
N GLN A 51 -4.35 -6.64 -7.48
CA GLN A 51 -2.95 -6.33 -7.79
C GLN A 51 -2.50 -5.07 -7.07
N TRP A 52 -3.32 -4.01 -7.08
CA TRP A 52 -2.99 -2.78 -6.37
C TRP A 52 -2.86 -3.01 -4.85
N LEU A 53 -3.71 -3.87 -4.28
CA LEU A 53 -3.63 -4.24 -2.86
C LEU A 53 -2.33 -4.98 -2.54
N ILE A 54 -1.89 -5.89 -3.41
CA ILE A 54 -0.62 -6.61 -3.29
C ILE A 54 0.54 -5.62 -3.37
N ASP A 55 0.60 -4.80 -4.42
CA ASP A 55 1.66 -3.81 -4.61
C ASP A 55 1.74 -2.86 -3.41
N CYS A 56 0.59 -2.39 -2.91
CA CYS A 56 0.52 -1.51 -1.75
C CYS A 56 0.99 -2.19 -0.45
N ALA A 57 0.67 -3.47 -0.28
CA ALA A 57 1.13 -4.24 0.86
C ALA A 57 2.65 -4.45 0.78
N GLU A 58 3.17 -4.90 -0.36
CA GLU A 58 4.59 -5.18 -0.63
C GLU A 58 5.48 -3.98 -0.31
N ILE A 59 5.16 -2.78 -0.85
CA ILE A 59 5.96 -1.58 -0.59
C ILE A 59 5.95 -1.13 0.89
N SER A 60 4.98 -1.65 1.66
CA SER A 60 4.83 -1.38 3.08
C SER A 60 5.45 -2.47 3.95
N LEU A 61 5.92 -3.57 3.37
CA LEU A 61 6.67 -4.60 4.08
C LEU A 61 8.12 -4.15 4.26
N VAL A 62 8.70 -4.48 5.41
CA VAL A 62 10.11 -4.25 5.70
C VAL A 62 10.70 -5.45 6.45
N GLY A 63 12.03 -5.55 6.50
CA GLY A 63 12.71 -6.57 7.30
C GLY A 63 12.28 -8.00 6.96
N GLU A 64 11.96 -8.79 7.99
CA GLU A 64 11.61 -10.21 7.86
C GLU A 64 10.32 -10.43 7.05
N ALA A 65 9.33 -9.54 7.18
CA ALA A 65 8.09 -9.64 6.42
C ALA A 65 8.30 -9.45 4.91
N LEU A 66 9.17 -8.52 4.51
CA LEU A 66 9.51 -8.34 3.09
C LEU A 66 10.33 -9.53 2.57
N ARG A 67 11.27 -10.05 3.38
CA ARG A 67 12.06 -11.23 2.97
C ARG A 67 11.14 -12.43 2.71
N TRP A 68 10.22 -12.69 3.63
CA TRP A 68 9.23 -13.76 3.48
C TRP A 68 8.37 -13.59 2.22
N PHE A 69 7.95 -12.35 1.91
CA PHE A 69 7.13 -12.10 0.72
C PHE A 69 7.85 -12.46 -0.58
N HIS A 70 9.14 -12.13 -0.70
CA HIS A 70 9.92 -12.51 -1.88
C HIS A 70 10.23 -14.01 -1.96
N GLU A 71 10.38 -14.69 -0.81
CA GLU A 71 10.56 -16.14 -0.77
C GLU A 71 9.32 -16.88 -1.31
N LEU A 72 8.11 -16.31 -1.19
CA LEU A 72 6.88 -16.90 -1.75
C LEU A 72 6.84 -16.91 -3.28
N ASP A 73 7.39 -15.86 -3.93
CA ASP A 73 7.37 -15.73 -5.39
C ASP A 73 8.38 -16.69 -6.04
N ASP A 74 9.48 -17.00 -5.34
CA ASP A 74 10.47 -18.00 -5.74
C ASP A 74 9.96 -19.46 -5.66
N GLU A 75 8.86 -19.73 -4.95
CA GLU A 75 8.26 -21.07 -4.79
C GLU A 75 7.11 -21.37 -5.78
N THR A 76 6.83 -20.50 -6.76
CA THR A 76 5.74 -20.67 -7.76
C THR A 76 6.22 -20.70 -9.21
#